data_AF-A0A2V5KYV9-F1
#
_entry.id   AF-A0A2V5KYV9-F1
#
_cell.length_a   1.000
_cell.length_b   1.000
_cell.length_c   1.000
_cell.angle_alpha   90.00
_cell.angle_beta   90.00
_cell.angle_gamma   90.00
#
_symmetry.space_group_name_H-M   'P 1'
#
loop_
_entity.id
_entity.type
_entity.pdbx_description
1 polymer ?
#
loop_
_entity_poly.entity_id
_entity_poly.type
_entity_poly.pdbx_seq_one_letter_code
_entity_poly.pdbx_strand_id
1 'polypeptide(L)'
;LAGTGHGLISRNLGETILSLESCLVPRLGWFVTLGTRIGLHEETVLSVAWICLLGSGCGLLMGIASRFSAILAWFLHLCAAKSGGFVSYGVDNFTTIGLFYLMLSPLPDRYSVDWRLRKSRLNDPQLLGFWLRLLQLHLCIIYFFSGLTKCLGSGWWNGSNIWRALIRPPFNIIDPEILVRWKYLFPVAGISICLLEIGYPFFIWNSKTRKIWLIFICGMHAGIGLAMGMYLFALIMIILNVTAFGPGLIRTEHARISLRPQEVIL
;
A
#
# COMPACT_ATOMS: atom_id res chain seq x y z
N LEU A 1 33.19 41.41 -9.59
CA LEU A 1 31.79 41.05 -9.91
C LEU A 1 31.56 39.63 -9.38
N ALA A 2 31.49 39.42 -8.07
CA ALA A 2 30.34 39.64 -7.18
C ALA A 2 29.18 38.67 -7.46
N GLY A 3 28.95 37.75 -6.51
CA GLY A 3 27.68 37.05 -6.27
C GLY A 3 27.72 35.53 -6.49
N THR A 4 27.44 34.65 -5.53
CA THR A 4 26.89 34.81 -4.16
C THR A 4 27.09 33.49 -3.40
N GLY A 5 27.41 33.58 -2.10
CA GLY A 5 27.60 32.46 -1.16
C GLY A 5 26.33 31.69 -0.79
N HIS A 6 25.46 31.41 -1.75
CA HIS A 6 24.18 30.73 -1.54
C HIS A 6 24.30 29.19 -1.40
N GLY A 7 25.39 28.59 -1.90
CA GLY A 7 25.56 27.12 -1.89
C GLY A 7 25.93 26.52 -0.52
N LEU A 8 26.67 27.26 0.31
CA LEU A 8 27.07 26.78 1.64
C LEU A 8 25.95 26.92 2.67
N ILE A 9 25.13 27.96 2.55
CA ILE A 9 23.95 28.18 3.40
C ILE A 9 22.88 27.12 3.09
N SER A 10 22.62 26.82 1.81
CA SER A 10 21.68 25.74 1.44
C SER A 10 22.16 24.35 1.87
N ARG A 11 23.48 24.09 1.82
CA ARG A 11 24.05 22.81 2.28
C ARG A 11 23.98 22.68 3.80
N ASN A 12 24.32 23.71 4.56
CA ASN A 12 24.27 23.68 6.03
C ASN A 12 22.82 23.61 6.53
N LEU A 13 21.88 24.32 5.88
CA LEU A 13 20.44 24.14 6.12
C LEU A 13 19.99 22.73 5.75
N GLY A 14 20.44 22.17 4.63
CA GLY A 14 20.17 20.78 4.25
C GLY A 14 20.71 19.78 5.26
N GLU A 15 21.94 19.94 5.74
CA GLU A 15 22.57 19.10 6.76
C GLU A 15 21.89 19.26 8.13
N THR A 16 21.43 20.47 8.47
CA THR A 16 20.67 20.74 9.69
C THR A 16 19.26 20.17 9.61
N ILE A 17 18.60 20.25 8.45
CA ILE A 17 17.30 19.62 8.21
C ILE A 17 17.45 18.10 8.24
N LEU A 18 18.49 17.53 7.62
CA LEU A 18 18.76 16.09 7.65
C LEU A 18 19.11 15.59 9.06
N SER A 19 19.84 16.39 9.85
CA SER A 19 20.15 16.03 11.25
C SER A 19 18.92 16.15 12.15
N LEU A 20 18.06 17.16 11.94
CA LEU A 20 16.77 17.29 12.63
C LEU A 20 15.79 16.18 12.20
N GLU A 21 15.73 15.84 10.90
CA GLU A 21 14.98 14.70 10.39
C GLU A 21 15.48 13.40 11.01
N SER A 22 16.81 13.24 11.20
CA SER A 22 17.35 12.04 11.85
C SER A 22 16.89 11.88 13.30
N CYS A 23 16.70 13.01 14.01
CA CYS A 23 16.24 13.04 15.38
C CYS A 23 14.73 12.84 15.50
N LEU A 24 13.93 13.46 14.63
CA LEU A 24 12.46 13.44 14.66
C LEU A 24 11.83 12.21 13.98
N VAL A 25 12.60 11.49 13.16
CA VAL A 25 12.10 10.25 12.55
C VAL A 25 12.02 9.17 13.64
N PRO A 26 10.81 8.64 13.93
CA PRO A 26 10.64 7.63 14.94
C PRO A 26 11.39 6.37 14.50
N ARG A 27 12.28 5.87 15.37
CA ARG A 27 13.13 4.69 15.14
C ARG A 27 13.01 3.73 16.30
N LEU A 28 13.20 2.44 16.05
CA LEU A 28 13.36 1.40 17.06
C LEU A 28 14.47 1.74 18.06
N GLY A 29 15.48 2.51 17.65
CA GLY A 29 16.52 3.04 18.53
C GLY A 29 15.99 3.87 19.70
N TRP A 30 14.84 4.56 19.57
CA TRP A 30 14.21 5.25 20.70
C TRP A 30 13.76 4.26 21.78
N PHE A 31 13.15 3.14 21.37
CA PHE A 31 12.73 2.09 22.29
C PHE A 31 13.93 1.40 22.92
N VAL A 32 14.98 1.11 22.14
CA VAL A 32 16.21 0.51 22.67
C VAL A 32 16.86 1.43 23.69
N THR A 33 16.98 2.74 23.41
CA THR A 33 17.54 3.73 24.34
C THR A 33 16.71 3.87 25.62
N LEU A 34 15.38 3.75 25.52
CA LEU A 34 14.51 3.77 26.69
C LEU A 34 14.62 2.48 27.50
N GLY A 35 14.68 1.33 26.82
CA GLY A 35 14.82 0.02 27.45
C GLY A 35 16.16 -0.14 28.17
N THR A 36 17.25 0.35 27.60
CA THR A 36 18.57 0.32 28.25
C THR A 36 18.61 1.21 29.50
N ARG A 37 17.88 2.33 29.54
CA ARG A 37 17.71 3.14 30.77
C ARG A 37 16.99 2.39 31.89
N ILE A 38 16.15 1.41 31.54
CA ILE A 38 15.38 0.56 32.48
C ILE A 38 16.14 -0.74 32.78
N GLY A 39 17.32 -0.95 32.17
CA GLY A 39 18.16 -2.15 32.36
C GLY A 39 17.76 -3.35 31.49
N LEU A 40 16.92 -3.14 30.47
CA LEU A 40 16.53 -4.20 29.52
C LEU A 40 17.59 -4.40 28.44
N HIS A 41 17.78 -5.66 28.04
CA HIS A 41 18.62 -6.01 26.91
C HIS A 41 17.93 -5.65 25.58
N GLU A 42 18.74 -5.31 24.57
CA GLU A 42 18.25 -4.85 23.26
C GLU A 42 17.33 -5.89 22.59
N GLU A 43 17.70 -7.16 22.66
CA GLU A 43 16.91 -8.27 22.08
C GLU A 43 15.51 -8.36 22.68
N THR A 44 15.38 -8.12 23.99
CA THR A 44 14.09 -8.14 24.69
C THR A 44 13.20 -6.99 24.21
N VAL A 45 13.76 -5.79 24.06
CA VAL A 45 13.03 -4.61 23.59
C VAL A 45 12.53 -4.80 22.16
N LEU A 46 13.39 -5.32 21.28
CA LEU A 46 13.03 -5.60 19.89
C LEU A 46 11.98 -6.72 19.80
N SER A 47 12.12 -7.80 20.58
CA SER A 47 11.16 -8.89 20.62
C SER A 47 9.78 -8.42 21.08
N VAL A 48 9.73 -7.58 22.13
CA VAL A 48 8.48 -6.95 22.59
C VAL A 48 7.87 -6.07 21.50
N ALA A 49 8.67 -5.24 20.82
CA ALA A 49 8.17 -4.39 19.73
C ALA A 49 7.56 -5.22 18.58
N TRP A 50 8.20 -6.33 18.19
CA TRP A 50 7.68 -7.24 17.17
C TRP A 50 6.41 -7.96 17.62
N ILE A 51 6.33 -8.42 18.86
CA ILE A 51 5.13 -9.04 19.44
C ILE A 51 3.98 -8.02 19.48
N CYS A 52 4.24 -6.77 19.86
CA CYS A 52 3.24 -5.70 19.84
C CYS A 52 2.77 -5.37 18.42
N LEU A 53 3.67 -5.38 17.43
CA LEU A 53 3.30 -5.19 16.03
C LEU A 53 2.42 -6.34 15.52
N LEU A 54 2.78 -7.59 15.80
CA LEU A 54 1.98 -8.76 15.46
C LEU A 54 0.63 -8.74 16.17
N GLY A 55 0.60 -8.42 17.47
CA GLY A 55 -0.61 -8.32 18.27
C GLY A 55 -1.57 -7.23 17.76
N SER A 56 -1.04 -6.05 17.41
CA SER A 56 -1.84 -4.97 16.81
C SER A 56 -2.35 -5.32 15.41
N GLY A 57 -1.55 -6.02 14.59
CA GLY A 57 -1.99 -6.58 13.30
C GLY A 57 -3.12 -7.60 13.44
N CYS A 58 -2.99 -8.56 14.36
CA CYS A 58 -4.06 -9.51 14.69
C CYS A 58 -5.31 -8.80 15.22
N GLY A 59 -5.13 -7.79 16.08
CA GLY A 59 -6.22 -6.95 16.58
C GLY A 59 -6.97 -6.23 15.45
N LEU A 60 -6.26 -5.72 14.44
CA LEU A 60 -6.87 -5.12 13.25
C LEU A 60 -7.65 -6.14 12.41
N LEU A 61 -7.10 -7.35 12.21
CA LEU A 61 -7.77 -8.41 11.46
C LEU A 61 -9.05 -8.91 12.14
N MET A 62 -9.00 -9.07 13.47
CA MET A 62 -10.16 -9.45 14.29
C MET A 62 -11.10 -8.27 14.55
N GLY A 63 -10.65 -7.05 14.27
CA GLY A 63 -11.41 -5.82 14.45
C GLY A 63 -11.41 -5.27 15.88
N ILE A 64 -10.71 -5.89 16.83
CA ILE A 64 -10.70 -5.52 18.24
C ILE A 64 -9.94 -4.20 18.42
N ALA A 65 -10.58 -3.22 19.08
CA ALA A 65 -10.07 -1.88 19.34
C ALA A 65 -9.43 -1.25 18.08
N SER A 66 -10.10 -1.39 16.93
CA SER A 66 -9.54 -1.13 15.59
C SER A 66 -8.75 0.18 15.45
N ARG A 67 -9.20 1.27 16.08
CA ARG A 67 -8.46 2.55 16.08
C ARG A 67 -7.16 2.51 16.87
N PHE A 68 -7.18 1.97 18.08
CA PHE A 68 -5.98 1.86 18.91
C PHE A 68 -4.98 0.89 18.28
N SER A 69 -5.47 -0.25 17.78
CA SER A 69 -4.68 -1.22 17.04
C SER A 69 -4.07 -0.60 15.77
N ALA A 70 -4.82 0.25 15.04
CA ALA A 70 -4.29 0.98 13.87
C ALA A 70 -3.19 1.97 14.24
N ILE A 71 -3.38 2.77 15.30
CA ILE A 71 -2.37 3.75 15.77
C ILE A 71 -1.09 3.01 16.19
N LEU A 72 -1.23 1.96 16.99
CA LEU A 72 -0.10 1.19 17.50
C LEU A 72 0.65 0.48 16.36
N ALA A 73 -0.09 -0.18 15.44
CA ALA A 73 0.49 -0.83 14.28
C ALA A 73 1.19 0.18 13.37
N TRP A 74 0.57 1.34 13.11
CA TRP A 74 1.16 2.40 12.29
C TRP A 74 2.47 2.90 12.88
N PHE A 75 2.49 3.20 14.19
CA PHE A 75 3.66 3.74 14.86
C PHE A 75 4.80 2.71 14.90
N LEU A 76 4.52 1.47 15.31
CA LEU A 76 5.55 0.42 15.39
C LEU A 76 6.07 0.04 14.00
N HIS A 77 5.20 -0.07 12.99
CA HIS A 77 5.60 -0.34 11.61
C HIS A 77 6.45 0.80 11.04
N LEU A 78 6.10 2.05 11.31
CA LEU A 78 6.90 3.21 10.88
C LEU A 78 8.30 3.19 11.53
N CYS A 79 8.37 2.92 12.84
CA CYS A 79 9.64 2.74 13.55
C CYS A 79 10.49 1.63 12.93
N ALA A 80 9.88 0.47 12.65
CA ALA A 80 10.56 -0.67 12.06
C ALA A 80 11.06 -0.35 10.63
N ALA A 81 10.21 0.21 9.78
CA ALA A 81 10.54 0.59 8.41
C ALA A 81 11.67 1.61 8.34
N LYS A 82 11.71 2.58 9.26
CA LYS A 82 12.75 3.62 9.31
C LYS A 82 14.04 3.18 10.00
N SER A 83 14.02 2.09 10.76
CA SER A 83 15.21 1.56 11.45
C SER A 83 15.87 0.42 10.69
N GLY A 84 15.08 -0.40 9.99
CA GLY A 84 15.56 -1.60 9.33
C GLY A 84 16.46 -1.35 8.13
N GLY A 85 16.44 -0.16 7.51
CA GLY A 85 17.23 0.16 6.30
C GLY A 85 16.86 -0.66 5.05
N PHE A 86 16.23 -1.81 5.22
CA PHE A 86 15.65 -2.64 4.18
C PHE A 86 14.33 -2.01 3.72
N VAL A 87 14.42 -1.07 2.78
CA VAL A 87 13.25 -0.64 1.99
C VAL A 87 12.82 -1.86 1.18
N SER A 88 11.80 -2.58 1.66
CA SER A 88 11.38 -3.88 1.14
C SER A 88 10.58 -3.71 -0.15
N TYR A 89 11.22 -3.23 -1.22
CA TYR A 89 10.62 -3.06 -2.56
C TYR A 89 9.30 -2.25 -2.59
N GLY A 90 9.08 -1.38 -1.60
CA GLY A 90 7.93 -0.47 -1.50
C GLY A 90 6.79 -0.95 -0.60
N VAL A 91 6.81 -2.19 -0.10
CA VAL A 91 5.78 -2.72 0.83
C VAL A 91 5.60 -1.82 2.03
N ASP A 92 6.70 -1.40 2.64
CA ASP A 92 6.67 -0.63 3.89
C ASP A 92 5.96 0.70 3.71
N ASN A 93 6.14 1.34 2.55
CA ASN A 93 5.47 2.60 2.22
C ASN A 93 3.96 2.39 2.07
N PHE A 94 3.53 1.39 1.30
CA PHE A 94 2.10 1.12 1.10
C PHE A 94 1.39 0.65 2.37
N THR A 95 2.06 -0.18 3.18
CA THR A 95 1.54 -0.59 4.50
C THR A 95 1.40 0.61 5.43
N THR A 96 2.40 1.51 5.47
CA THR A 96 2.33 2.75 6.27
C THR A 96 1.19 3.64 5.81
N ILE A 97 1.01 3.82 4.49
CA ILE A 97 -0.08 4.61 3.91
C ILE A 97 -1.44 3.99 4.28
N GLY A 98 -1.58 2.66 4.13
CA GLY A 98 -2.80 1.94 4.50
C GLY A 98 -3.14 2.11 5.97
N LEU A 99 -2.18 1.86 6.86
CA LEU A 99 -2.34 2.01 8.31
C LEU A 99 -2.66 3.46 8.71
N PHE A 100 -2.08 4.45 8.02
CA PHE A 100 -2.39 5.87 8.24
C PHE A 100 -3.85 6.19 7.95
N TYR A 101 -4.38 5.71 6.81
CA TYR A 101 -5.80 5.88 6.50
C TYR A 101 -6.70 5.11 7.46
N LEU A 102 -6.31 3.92 7.93
CA LEU A 102 -7.06 3.16 8.93
C LEU A 102 -7.09 3.86 10.29
N MET A 103 -5.99 4.50 10.68
CA MET A 103 -5.89 5.29 11.91
C MET A 103 -6.88 6.47 11.91
N LEU A 104 -7.02 7.17 10.79
CA LEU A 104 -7.87 8.36 10.67
C LEU A 104 -9.32 8.05 10.31
N SER A 105 -9.54 6.93 9.62
CA SER A 105 -10.87 6.49 9.23
C SER A 105 -11.69 6.09 10.46
N PRO A 106 -12.92 6.62 10.62
CA PRO A 106 -13.87 6.06 11.55
C PRO A 106 -14.36 4.72 10.99
N LEU A 107 -13.56 3.66 11.14
CA LEU A 107 -13.87 2.33 10.63
C LEU A 107 -15.23 1.87 11.15
N PRO A 108 -16.22 1.60 10.26
CA PRO A 108 -17.50 1.07 10.64
C PRO A 108 -17.38 -0.38 11.02
N ASP A 109 -17.67 -0.57 12.28
CA ASP A 109 -17.79 -1.82 12.96
C ASP A 109 -19.11 -2.48 12.52
N ARG A 110 -19.13 -3.20 11.39
CA ARG A 110 -20.20 -4.20 11.09
C ARG A 110 -19.67 -5.63 11.15
N TYR A 111 -18.37 -5.79 10.94
CA TYR A 111 -17.65 -7.06 10.97
C TYR A 111 -16.63 -7.14 12.11
N SER A 112 -16.41 -6.06 12.86
CA SER A 112 -15.54 -6.12 14.02
C SER A 112 -16.31 -6.68 15.22
N VAL A 113 -15.57 -7.41 16.05
CA VAL A 113 -16.05 -8.00 17.31
C VAL A 113 -16.52 -6.90 18.28
N ASP A 114 -15.99 -5.68 18.14
CA ASP A 114 -16.35 -4.52 18.96
C ASP A 114 -17.81 -4.06 18.70
N TRP A 115 -18.37 -4.23 17.50
CA TRP A 115 -19.78 -3.92 17.25
C TRP A 115 -20.68 -4.95 17.91
N ARG A 116 -20.27 -6.22 17.83
CA ARG A 116 -21.00 -7.33 18.44
C ARG A 116 -21.02 -7.24 19.97
N LEU A 117 -19.93 -6.75 20.57
CA LEU A 117 -19.81 -6.60 22.03
C LEU A 117 -20.31 -5.26 22.55
N ARG A 118 -20.10 -4.16 21.81
CA ARG A 118 -20.28 -2.78 22.31
C ARG A 118 -21.43 -2.01 21.67
N LYS A 119 -22.13 -2.58 20.68
CA LYS A 119 -23.20 -1.93 19.89
C LYS A 119 -22.81 -0.51 19.42
N SER A 120 -21.53 -0.32 19.10
CA SER A 120 -20.99 1.01 18.80
C SER A 120 -21.62 1.51 17.49
N ARG A 121 -22.34 2.63 17.55
CA ARG A 121 -22.98 3.22 16.36
C ARG A 121 -21.89 3.72 15.40
N LEU A 122 -22.22 3.71 14.11
CA LEU A 122 -21.49 4.42 13.06
C LEU A 122 -21.32 5.89 13.49
N ASN A 123 -20.13 6.26 13.99
CA ASN A 123 -19.92 7.60 14.54
C ASN A 123 -19.95 8.69 13.46
N ASP A 124 -19.59 8.40 12.20
CA ASP A 124 -19.79 9.32 11.07
C ASP A 124 -19.57 8.64 9.69
N PRO A 125 -20.63 8.36 8.91
CA PRO A 125 -20.50 7.79 7.57
C PRO A 125 -19.92 8.78 6.54
N GLN A 126 -20.01 10.10 6.77
CA GLN A 126 -19.49 11.10 5.84
C GLN A 126 -17.96 11.17 5.92
N LEU A 127 -17.41 11.18 7.13
CA LEU A 127 -15.97 11.19 7.36
C LEU A 127 -15.29 9.92 6.83
N LEU A 128 -15.94 8.75 6.98
CA LEU A 128 -15.47 7.52 6.32
C LEU A 128 -15.41 7.67 4.80
N GLY A 129 -16.48 8.19 4.21
CA GLY A 129 -16.56 8.42 2.76
C GLY A 129 -15.44 9.36 2.29
N PHE A 130 -15.14 10.39 3.08
CA PHE A 130 -14.03 11.32 2.81
C PHE A 130 -12.68 10.62 2.79
N TRP A 131 -12.32 9.85 3.82
CA TRP A 131 -11.04 9.13 3.87
C TRP A 131 -10.93 8.06 2.77
N LEU A 132 -12.03 7.37 2.44
CA LEU A 132 -12.07 6.44 1.30
C LEU A 132 -11.84 7.16 -0.03
N ARG A 133 -12.45 8.33 -0.26
CA ARG A 133 -12.22 9.13 -1.47
C ARG A 133 -10.77 9.61 -1.56
N LEU A 134 -10.18 10.02 -0.44
CA LEU A 134 -8.76 10.37 -0.39
C LEU A 134 -7.87 9.17 -0.74
N LEU A 135 -8.14 7.99 -0.19
CA LEU A 135 -7.41 6.77 -0.54
C LEU A 135 -7.57 6.43 -2.04
N GLN A 136 -8.78 6.53 -2.59
CA GLN A 136 -9.04 6.32 -4.02
C GLN A 136 -8.21 7.28 -4.88
N LEU A 137 -8.20 8.57 -4.57
CA LEU A 137 -7.41 9.58 -5.28
C LEU A 137 -5.91 9.33 -5.15
N HIS A 138 -5.44 8.96 -3.95
CA HIS A 138 -4.04 8.64 -3.71
C HIS A 138 -3.59 7.46 -4.59
N LEU A 139 -4.38 6.37 -4.62
CA LEU A 139 -4.10 5.23 -5.51
C LEU A 139 -4.10 5.65 -6.99
N CYS A 140 -5.05 6.50 -7.41
CA CYS A 140 -5.09 7.03 -8.77
C CYS A 140 -3.81 7.76 -9.14
N ILE A 141 -3.31 8.62 -8.25
CA ILE A 141 -2.07 9.38 -8.45
C ILE A 141 -0.88 8.42 -8.55
N ILE A 142 -0.74 7.49 -7.60
CA ILE A 142 0.37 6.54 -7.58
C ILE A 142 0.40 5.70 -8.85
N TYR A 143 -0.74 5.10 -9.24
CA TYR A 143 -0.81 4.29 -10.46
C TYR A 143 -0.53 5.12 -11.70
N PHE A 144 -1.09 6.32 -11.80
CA PHE A 144 -0.88 7.17 -12.98
C PHE A 144 0.59 7.53 -13.17
N PHE A 145 1.26 8.04 -12.14
CA PHE A 145 2.68 8.41 -12.24
C PHE A 145 3.59 7.17 -12.38
N SER A 146 3.24 6.07 -11.73
CA SER A 146 3.91 4.77 -11.91
C SER A 146 3.83 4.31 -13.38
N GLY A 147 2.65 4.36 -13.98
CA GLY A 147 2.46 3.97 -15.39
C GLY A 147 3.09 4.94 -16.37
N LEU A 148 3.00 6.24 -16.10
CA LEU A 148 3.60 7.28 -16.94
C LEU A 148 5.12 7.16 -17.00
N THR A 149 5.77 6.97 -15.85
CA THR A 149 7.23 6.77 -15.80
C THR A 149 7.65 5.48 -16.50
N LYS A 150 6.86 4.41 -16.44
CA LYS A 150 7.10 3.18 -17.22
C LYS A 150 6.93 3.40 -18.72
N CYS A 151 5.90 4.12 -19.15
CA CYS A 151 5.67 4.41 -20.57
C CYS A 151 6.79 5.26 -21.19
N LEU A 152 7.30 6.23 -20.42
CA LEU A 152 8.42 7.08 -20.83
C LEU A 152 9.77 6.37 -20.70
N GLY A 153 9.85 5.34 -19.86
CA GLY A 153 11.06 4.56 -19.63
C GLY A 153 11.43 3.69 -20.82
N SER A 154 12.69 3.77 -21.24
CA SER A 154 13.22 2.85 -22.24
C SER A 154 13.14 1.40 -21.73
N GLY A 155 12.71 0.49 -22.58
CA GLY A 155 12.69 -0.95 -22.27
C GLY A 155 11.34 -1.54 -21.81
N TRP A 156 10.31 -0.73 -21.58
CA TRP A 156 8.96 -1.24 -21.28
C TRP A 156 8.23 -1.71 -22.54
N TRP A 157 8.36 -0.95 -23.63
CA TRP A 157 7.74 -1.26 -24.92
C TRP A 157 8.26 -2.54 -25.57
N ASN A 158 9.54 -2.87 -25.37
CA ASN A 158 10.18 -4.07 -25.92
C ASN A 158 10.29 -5.22 -24.91
N GLY A 159 9.68 -5.09 -23.71
CA GLY A 159 9.69 -6.12 -22.67
C GLY A 159 11.03 -6.33 -21.94
N SER A 160 12.09 -5.61 -22.29
CA SER A 160 13.41 -5.78 -21.66
C SER A 160 13.42 -5.45 -20.17
N ASN A 161 12.60 -4.50 -19.71
CA ASN A 161 12.50 -4.20 -18.27
C ASN A 161 11.81 -5.32 -17.49
N ILE A 162 10.84 -6.01 -18.09
CA ILE A 162 10.23 -7.19 -17.47
C ILE A 162 11.25 -8.32 -17.37
N TRP A 163 11.98 -8.59 -18.46
CA TRP A 163 13.07 -9.56 -18.43
C TRP A 163 14.08 -9.23 -17.33
N ARG A 164 14.56 -7.98 -17.30
CA ARG A 164 15.53 -7.49 -16.30
C ARG A 164 15.01 -7.60 -14.86
N ALA A 165 13.70 -7.42 -14.65
CA ALA A 165 13.08 -7.57 -13.34
C ALA A 165 13.05 -9.05 -12.90
N LEU A 166 12.76 -9.97 -13.82
CA LEU A 166 12.62 -11.41 -13.54
C LEU A 166 13.96 -12.14 -13.39
N ILE A 167 15.06 -11.64 -13.95
CA ILE A 167 16.38 -12.30 -13.81
C ILE A 167 17.21 -11.75 -12.65
N ARG A 168 16.78 -10.66 -12.01
CA ARG A 168 17.58 -9.96 -10.99
C ARG A 168 17.33 -10.57 -9.60
N PRO A 169 18.36 -11.06 -8.89
CA PRO A 169 18.22 -11.45 -7.49
C PRO A 169 17.82 -10.27 -6.60
N PRO A 170 16.95 -10.47 -5.59
CA PRO A 170 16.38 -11.74 -5.12
C PRO A 170 15.07 -12.17 -5.82
N PHE A 171 14.67 -11.52 -6.92
CA PHE A 171 13.36 -11.71 -7.56
C PHE A 171 13.35 -12.82 -8.64
N ASN A 172 14.46 -13.54 -8.82
CA ASN A 172 14.65 -14.55 -9.86
C ASN A 172 14.10 -15.93 -9.46
N ILE A 173 12.78 -16.02 -9.29
CA ILE A 173 12.14 -17.25 -8.80
C ILE A 173 11.77 -18.21 -9.94
N ILE A 174 11.55 -17.67 -11.13
CA ILE A 174 11.26 -18.47 -12.32
C ILE A 174 12.57 -18.85 -13.01
N ASP A 175 12.70 -20.12 -13.39
CA ASP A 175 13.86 -20.60 -14.12
C ASP A 175 14.08 -19.81 -15.43
N PRO A 176 15.31 -19.36 -15.70
CA PRO A 176 15.62 -18.60 -16.91
C PRO A 176 15.23 -19.32 -18.20
N GLU A 177 15.29 -20.65 -18.25
CA GLU A 177 14.90 -21.43 -19.44
C GLU A 177 13.41 -21.27 -19.79
N ILE A 178 12.55 -21.21 -18.77
CA ILE A 178 11.12 -20.93 -18.93
C ILE A 178 10.95 -19.51 -19.45
N LEU A 179 11.66 -18.54 -18.87
CA LEU A 179 11.59 -17.14 -19.29
C LEU A 179 12.01 -16.96 -20.76
N VAL A 180 13.05 -17.66 -21.23
CA VAL A 180 13.48 -17.61 -22.64
C VAL A 180 12.41 -18.15 -23.57
N ARG A 181 11.72 -19.24 -23.19
CA ARG A 181 10.65 -19.85 -23.99
C ARG A 181 9.48 -18.88 -24.20
N TRP A 182 9.16 -18.09 -23.19
CA TRP A 182 8.04 -17.14 -23.20
C TRP A 182 8.46 -15.70 -23.53
N LYS A 183 9.65 -15.46 -24.10
CA LYS A 183 10.22 -14.12 -24.32
C LYS A 183 9.32 -13.15 -25.09
N TYR A 184 8.47 -13.66 -25.98
CA TYR A 184 7.54 -12.84 -26.77
C TYR A 184 6.36 -12.29 -25.96
N LEU A 185 6.11 -12.83 -24.76
CA LEU A 185 5.09 -12.30 -23.85
C LEU A 185 5.56 -11.05 -23.10
N PHE A 186 6.86 -10.82 -22.94
CA PHE A 186 7.35 -9.69 -22.14
C PHE A 186 6.97 -8.31 -22.70
N PRO A 187 7.05 -8.04 -24.02
CA PRO A 187 6.57 -6.77 -24.58
C PRO A 187 5.07 -6.58 -24.32
N VAL A 188 4.27 -7.64 -24.54
CA VAL A 188 2.82 -7.61 -24.35
C VAL A 188 2.46 -7.34 -22.89
N ALA A 189 3.12 -8.02 -21.95
CA ALA A 189 2.94 -7.80 -20.52
C ALA A 189 3.36 -6.38 -20.12
N GLY A 190 4.46 -5.84 -20.66
CA GLY A 190 4.96 -4.50 -20.35
C GLY A 190 4.00 -3.42 -20.78
N ILE A 191 3.53 -3.51 -22.01
CA ILE A 191 2.51 -2.61 -22.56
C ILE A 191 1.20 -2.75 -21.78
N SER A 192 0.79 -3.97 -21.44
CA SER A 192 -0.44 -4.20 -20.66
C SER A 192 -0.38 -3.57 -19.26
N ILE A 193 0.73 -3.72 -18.54
CA ILE A 193 0.95 -3.07 -17.22
C ILE A 193 0.87 -1.56 -17.37
N CYS A 194 1.57 -1.00 -18.37
CA CYS A 194 1.57 0.43 -18.66
C CYS A 194 0.16 0.98 -18.92
N LEU A 195 -0.62 0.30 -19.77
CA LEU A 195 -1.99 0.68 -20.09
C LEU A 195 -2.91 0.57 -18.87
N LEU A 196 -2.76 -0.47 -18.06
CA LEU A 196 -3.55 -0.66 -16.84
C LEU A 196 -3.29 0.45 -15.82
N GLU A 197 -2.02 0.81 -15.60
CA GLU A 197 -1.61 1.82 -14.64
C GLU A 197 -2.02 3.25 -15.07
N ILE A 198 -1.82 3.62 -16.34
CA ILE A 198 -2.23 4.94 -16.87
C ILE A 198 -3.75 5.05 -16.98
N GLY A 199 -4.42 3.98 -17.40
CA GLY A 199 -5.88 3.95 -17.52
C GLY A 199 -6.60 3.91 -16.17
N TYR A 200 -5.90 3.54 -15.09
CA TYR A 200 -6.47 3.42 -13.74
C TYR A 200 -7.30 4.62 -13.29
N PRO A 201 -6.76 5.86 -13.24
CA PRO A 201 -7.50 7.04 -12.80
C PRO A 201 -8.72 7.38 -13.66
N PHE A 202 -8.84 6.86 -14.88
CA PHE A 202 -9.96 7.17 -15.77
C PHE A 202 -11.04 6.09 -15.71
N PHE A 203 -10.65 4.82 -15.81
CA PHE A 203 -11.58 3.70 -15.94
C PHE A 203 -12.12 3.19 -14.60
N ILE A 204 -11.46 3.47 -13.48
CA ILE A 204 -11.91 2.96 -12.17
C ILE A 204 -13.16 3.68 -11.63
N TRP A 205 -13.39 4.93 -12.05
CA TRP A 205 -14.54 5.72 -11.57
C TRP A 205 -15.86 5.28 -12.21
N ASN A 206 -15.83 4.88 -13.48
CA ASN A 206 -17.03 4.44 -14.19
C ASN A 206 -17.50 3.06 -13.68
N SER A 207 -18.78 2.95 -13.30
CA SER A 207 -19.35 1.76 -12.64
C SER A 207 -19.33 0.50 -13.51
N LYS A 208 -19.33 0.64 -14.85
CA LYS A 208 -19.27 -0.49 -15.79
C LYS A 208 -17.86 -1.05 -15.91
N THR A 209 -16.87 -0.17 -16.06
CA THR A 209 -15.45 -0.54 -16.26
C THR A 209 -14.75 -0.86 -14.96
N ARG A 210 -15.20 -0.33 -13.81
CA ARG A 210 -14.58 -0.51 -12.49
C ARG A 210 -14.32 -1.97 -12.15
N LYS A 211 -15.30 -2.85 -12.31
CA LYS A 211 -15.17 -4.28 -11.96
C LYS A 211 -14.07 -4.94 -12.77
N ILE A 212 -14.07 -4.68 -14.08
CA ILE A 212 -13.10 -5.22 -15.03
C ILE A 212 -11.70 -4.68 -14.70
N TRP A 213 -11.57 -3.37 -14.49
CA TRP A 213 -10.28 -2.75 -14.19
C TRP A 213 -9.70 -3.22 -12.86
N LEU A 214 -10.55 -3.36 -11.83
CA LEU A 214 -10.15 -3.88 -10.52
C LEU A 214 -9.64 -5.32 -10.63
N ILE A 215 -10.32 -6.19 -11.38
CA ILE A 215 -9.88 -7.57 -11.61
C ILE A 215 -8.53 -7.58 -12.31
N PHE A 216 -8.33 -6.78 -13.37
CA PHE A 216 -7.05 -6.74 -14.07
C PHE A 216 -5.91 -6.20 -13.22
N ILE A 217 -6.15 -5.15 -12.41
CA ILE A 217 -5.14 -4.61 -11.49
C ILE A 217 -4.79 -5.64 -10.42
N CYS A 218 -5.79 -6.27 -9.79
CA CYS A 218 -5.54 -7.32 -8.81
C CYS A 218 -4.81 -8.51 -9.44
N GLY A 219 -5.18 -8.92 -10.65
CA GLY A 219 -4.52 -9.98 -11.40
C GLY A 219 -3.08 -9.63 -11.77
N MET A 220 -2.83 -8.38 -12.16
CA MET A 220 -1.47 -7.87 -12.41
C MET A 220 -0.61 -7.94 -11.15
N HIS A 221 -1.11 -7.47 -10.01
CA HIS A 221 -0.38 -7.55 -8.73
C HIS A 221 -0.15 -8.99 -8.29
N ALA A 222 -1.14 -9.88 -8.46
CA ALA A 222 -0.96 -11.31 -8.21
C ALA A 222 0.13 -11.92 -9.12
N GLY A 223 0.13 -11.56 -10.41
CA GLY A 223 1.15 -11.98 -11.37
C GLY A 223 2.54 -11.51 -10.98
N ILE A 224 2.70 -10.25 -10.56
CA ILE A 224 3.96 -9.72 -10.03
C ILE A 224 4.39 -10.47 -8.76
N GLY A 225 3.47 -10.70 -7.83
CA GLY A 225 3.74 -11.42 -6.58
C GLY A 225 4.22 -12.85 -6.83
N LEU A 226 3.59 -13.58 -7.75
CA LEU A 226 3.96 -14.95 -8.10
C LEU A 226 5.24 -15.02 -8.93
N ALA A 227 5.44 -14.10 -9.88
CA ALA A 227 6.58 -14.15 -10.79
C ALA A 227 7.89 -13.63 -10.17
N MET A 228 7.78 -12.68 -9.24
CA MET A 228 8.93 -12.03 -8.59
C MET A 228 9.05 -12.37 -7.09
N GLY A 229 8.09 -13.09 -6.51
CA GLY A 229 8.08 -13.44 -5.08
C GLY A 229 7.76 -12.28 -4.14
N MET A 230 7.26 -11.18 -4.69
CA MET A 230 6.91 -9.99 -3.95
C MET A 230 5.50 -10.14 -3.34
N TYR A 231 5.29 -11.21 -2.56
CA TYR A 231 3.97 -11.60 -2.06
C TYR A 231 3.34 -10.51 -1.17
N LEU A 232 4.12 -9.91 -0.28
CA LEU A 232 3.62 -8.87 0.63
C LEU A 232 3.23 -7.61 -0.14
N PHE A 233 3.97 -7.25 -1.19
CA PHE A 233 3.63 -6.12 -2.06
C PHE A 233 2.35 -6.38 -2.83
N ALA A 234 2.26 -7.55 -3.47
CA ALA A 234 1.06 -7.94 -4.19
C ALA A 234 -0.17 -7.91 -3.28
N LEU A 235 -0.05 -8.47 -2.07
CA LEU A 235 -1.13 -8.54 -1.10
C LEU A 235 -1.58 -7.16 -0.64
N ILE A 236 -0.66 -6.28 -0.22
CA ILE A 236 -1.05 -4.94 0.25
C ILE A 236 -1.69 -4.12 -0.88
N MET A 237 -1.16 -4.21 -2.10
CA MET A 237 -1.75 -3.51 -3.25
C MET A 237 -3.16 -4.03 -3.54
N ILE A 238 -3.39 -5.35 -3.50
CA ILE A 238 -4.73 -5.94 -3.66
C ILE A 238 -5.67 -5.46 -2.55
N ILE A 239 -5.24 -5.50 -1.29
CA ILE A 239 -6.04 -5.06 -0.14
C ILE A 239 -6.44 -3.59 -0.29
N LEU A 240 -5.49 -2.70 -0.62
CA LEU A 240 -5.76 -1.27 -0.79
C LEU A 240 -6.77 -1.01 -1.93
N ASN A 241 -6.63 -1.70 -3.06
CA ASN A 241 -7.53 -1.57 -4.20
C ASN A 241 -8.94 -2.07 -3.89
N VAL A 242 -9.05 -3.25 -3.28
CA VAL A 242 -10.33 -3.85 -2.90
C VAL A 242 -11.01 -3.02 -1.82
N THR A 243 -10.26 -2.50 -0.86
CA THR A 243 -10.81 -1.63 0.19
C THR A 243 -11.32 -0.30 -0.39
N ALA A 244 -10.54 0.30 -1.30
CA ALA A 244 -10.90 1.58 -1.91
C ALA A 244 -12.12 1.48 -2.84
N PHE A 245 -12.20 0.45 -3.70
CA PHE A 245 -13.22 0.38 -4.77
C PHE A 245 -14.25 -0.74 -4.62
N GLY A 246 -14.02 -1.71 -3.73
CA GLY A 246 -14.91 -2.85 -3.46
C GLY A 246 -16.29 -2.47 -2.93
N PRO A 247 -16.44 -1.57 -1.93
CA PRO A 247 -17.75 -1.15 -1.43
C PRO A 247 -18.66 -0.57 -2.52
N GLY A 248 -18.06 0.12 -3.50
CA GLY A 248 -18.79 0.68 -4.64
C GLY A 248 -19.32 -0.39 -5.61
N LEU A 249 -18.68 -1.56 -5.69
CA LEU A 249 -19.17 -2.69 -6.49
C LEU A 249 -20.39 -3.33 -5.84
N ILE A 250 -20.33 -3.60 -4.54
CA ILE A 250 -21.42 -4.20 -3.76
C ILE A 250 -22.69 -3.33 -3.84
N ARG A 251 -22.54 -2.00 -3.69
CA ARG A 251 -23.66 -1.06 -3.81
C ARG A 251 -24.29 -1.07 -5.21
N THR A 252 -23.48 -1.18 -6.27
CA THR A 252 -23.95 -1.20 -7.66
C THR A 252 -24.70 -2.50 -7.98
N GLU A 253 -24.18 -3.65 -7.51
CA GLU A 253 -24.82 -4.96 -7.68
C GLU A 253 -26.16 -5.02 -6.92
N HIS A 254 -26.22 -4.54 -5.66
CA HIS A 254 -27.49 -4.46 -4.91
C HIS A 254 -28.53 -3.56 -5.60
N ALA A 255 -28.12 -2.41 -6.15
CA ALA A 255 -29.03 -1.55 -6.89
C ALA A 255 -29.58 -2.22 -8.16
N ARG A 256 -28.75 -2.97 -8.89
CA ARG A 256 -29.22 -3.76 -10.07
C ARG A 256 -30.18 -4.87 -9.67
N ILE A 257 -29.85 -5.62 -8.62
CA ILE A 257 -30.70 -6.71 -8.12
C ILE A 257 -32.03 -6.16 -7.59
N SER A 258 -32.08 -4.95 -7.04
CA SER A 258 -33.33 -4.32 -6.60
C SER A 258 -34.23 -3.84 -7.75
N LEU A 259 -33.67 -3.53 -8.92
CA LEU A 259 -34.44 -3.07 -10.08
C LEU A 259 -34.98 -4.23 -10.92
N ARG A 260 -34.27 -5.37 -10.96
CA ARG A 260 -34.68 -6.57 -11.68
C ARG A 260 -36.00 -7.25 -11.23
N PRO A 261 -36.41 -7.24 -9.94
CA PRO A 261 -37.66 -7.88 -9.52
C PRO A 261 -38.92 -7.15 -9.99
N GLN A 262 -38.82 -5.93 -10.53
CA GLN A 262 -39.98 -5.21 -11.08
C GLN A 262 -40.24 -5.50 -12.57
N GLU A 263 -39.25 -6.01 -13.32
CA GLU A 263 -39.41 -6.30 -14.76
C GLU A 263 -39.96 -7.71 -15.07
N VAL A 264 -40.18 -8.56 -14.05
CA VAL A 264 -40.63 -9.96 -14.24
C VAL A 264 -42.14 -10.15 -13.96
N ILE A 265 -42.89 -9.07 -13.70
CA ILE A 265 -44.35 -9.13 -13.39
C ILE A 265 -45.21 -8.38 -14.43
N LEU A 266 -44.74 -8.16 -15.65
CA LEU A 266 -45.57 -7.62 -16.75
C LEU A 266 -45.52 -8.52 -17.98
#